data_AF-A0A3N3DZD3-F1
#
_entry.id   AF-A0A3N3DZD3-F1
#
_cell.length_a   1.000
_cell.length_b   1.000
_cell.length_c   1.000
_cell.angle_alpha   90.00
_cell.angle_beta   90.00
_cell.angle_gamma   90.00
#
_symmetry.space_group_name_H-M   'P 1'
#
loop_
_entity.id
_entity.type
_entity.pdbx_description
1 polymer ?
#
loop_
_entity_poly.entity_id
_entity_poly.type
_entity_poly.pdbx_seq_one_letter_code
_entity_poly.pdbx_strand_id
1 'polypeptide(L)'
;MDHYFKSFEHRVPPEPVPHSIPRELLYQYLATCNLTLGMWYLWWRWSFALNYDALWFSLPLAFAESCAFIGSMLFTYNLWKVKDEPKREPPFKLAECVSETDEDRPITVDVFFPSYDEEPELVQLSIIDAKRIRYPHDIEINIYILDDGNRPEMKAMADEMGVGYITRDGNIGFKAGNLRNAMEQTYGDFVVICDADTRPFPTILENTLGYFRDPKVAWVQTPQWFFDLPEGERLPAFLKRKLGGWATPLGKGIEKFYGPVTLGEDPFVNDPQMFYDVIQRRRNWANASFCCGAGSIHRREAVMEAALRAYAEQITKEQDEVERQIRRLTKEKQVDKDVSDNLRNEILFDTEFTPYKFHVSEDLYTSIVLHSDQERGWRSVMHPRVESKMLSPQDLQTWTVQRFKYSGGSIDIFMNDNPIFRKGLNLKQKLMYGASFWSNLSAIWNIIFLACPIVYFLTSIAPVSAYDVTFYMHFLPYVLTAELAMMVGTWGVAGYKGKTNFLSFFPVNLRALWTVLRGRKISFPTTPKERQTGNFFKLVIPQTLVFFVSLFALIFAWVGYNTGMWGNYSFGGLVLNTFWIINNMMAMWGMMAAAFWTPPSTDEDEQAAADVEELKYGV
;
A
#
# COMPACT_ATOMS: atom_id res chain seq x y z
N MET A 1 -26.69 -5.08 -10.38
CA MET A 1 -25.35 -4.46 -10.42
C MET A 1 -24.68 -4.44 -11.82
N ASP A 2 -25.12 -5.27 -12.78
CA ASP A 2 -24.53 -5.46 -14.14
C ASP A 2 -24.36 -4.17 -15.00
N HIS A 3 -25.23 -3.16 -14.85
CA HIS A 3 -25.19 -1.95 -15.67
C HIS A 3 -23.99 -1.02 -15.35
N TYR A 4 -23.56 -0.95 -14.08
CA TYR A 4 -22.40 -0.16 -13.66
C TYR A 4 -21.12 -0.66 -14.34
N PHE A 5 -20.87 -1.97 -14.28
CA PHE A 5 -19.64 -2.59 -14.79
C PHE A 5 -19.51 -2.47 -16.32
N LYS A 6 -20.62 -2.63 -17.06
CA LYS A 6 -20.64 -2.53 -18.53
C LYS A 6 -20.05 -1.22 -19.05
N SER A 7 -20.23 -0.13 -18.32
CA SER A 7 -19.70 1.18 -18.71
C SER A 7 -18.17 1.20 -18.79
N PHE A 8 -17.48 0.35 -18.02
CA PHE A 8 -16.02 0.32 -17.92
C PHE A 8 -15.36 -0.86 -18.66
N GLU A 9 -16.13 -1.85 -19.12
CA GLU A 9 -15.60 -3.07 -19.77
C GLU A 9 -14.76 -2.81 -21.02
N HIS A 10 -14.97 -1.68 -21.71
CA HIS A 10 -14.23 -1.30 -22.90
C HIS A 10 -12.81 -0.77 -22.61
N ARG A 11 -12.49 -0.52 -21.35
CA ARG A 11 -11.20 0.05 -20.94
C ARG A 11 -10.09 -0.97 -21.02
N VAL A 12 -8.88 -0.47 -21.25
CA VAL A 12 -7.66 -1.25 -21.29
C VAL A 12 -6.69 -0.74 -20.22
N PRO A 13 -5.94 -1.65 -19.56
CA PRO A 13 -4.96 -1.26 -18.56
C PRO A 13 -3.83 -0.46 -19.19
N PRO A 14 -3.16 0.42 -18.41
CA PRO A 14 -1.95 1.09 -18.88
C PRO A 14 -0.82 0.08 -19.09
N GLU A 15 -0.03 0.27 -20.14
CA GLU A 15 1.21 -0.49 -20.33
C GLU A 15 2.27 -0.06 -19.29
N PRO A 16 3.12 -0.99 -18.82
CA PRO A 16 4.19 -0.68 -17.91
C PRO A 16 5.19 0.30 -18.53
N VAL A 17 5.69 1.23 -17.72
CA VAL A 17 6.70 2.20 -18.18
C VAL A 17 7.92 1.46 -18.72
N PRO A 18 8.34 1.70 -19.98
CA PRO A 18 9.50 1.04 -20.55
C PRO A 18 10.77 1.31 -19.75
N HIS A 19 11.61 0.29 -19.56
CA HIS A 19 12.92 0.48 -18.93
C HIS A 19 13.84 1.29 -19.86
N SER A 20 14.58 2.24 -19.29
CA SER A 20 15.51 3.10 -20.02
C SER A 20 16.77 3.26 -19.19
N ILE A 21 17.89 2.74 -19.69
CA ILE A 21 19.20 2.82 -19.02
C ILE A 21 19.65 4.29 -18.83
N PRO A 22 19.57 5.19 -19.83
CA PRO A 22 19.94 6.59 -19.63
C PRO A 22 19.13 7.26 -18.52
N ARG A 23 17.83 6.96 -18.42
CA ARG A 23 16.96 7.48 -17.36
C ARG A 23 17.35 6.94 -15.99
N GLU A 24 17.63 5.64 -15.89
CA GLU A 24 18.11 5.02 -14.66
C GLU A 24 19.44 5.64 -14.19
N LEU A 25 20.40 5.82 -15.10
CA LEU A 25 21.68 6.45 -14.78
C LEU A 25 21.51 7.93 -14.36
N LEU A 26 20.65 8.69 -15.04
CA LEU A 26 20.35 10.07 -14.68
C LEU A 26 19.69 10.15 -13.30
N TYR A 27 18.76 9.24 -13.01
CA TYR A 27 18.15 9.13 -11.68
C TYR A 27 19.22 8.85 -10.60
N GLN A 28 20.08 7.84 -10.82
CA GLN A 28 21.14 7.48 -9.87
C GLN A 28 22.11 8.66 -9.64
N TYR A 29 22.46 9.40 -10.70
CA TYR A 29 23.29 10.60 -10.59
C TYR A 29 22.61 11.68 -9.74
N LEU A 30 21.39 12.08 -10.10
CA LEU A 30 20.65 13.13 -9.38
C LEU A 30 20.36 12.73 -7.93
N ALA A 31 20.01 11.48 -7.70
CA ALA A 31 19.75 10.96 -6.37
C ALA A 31 21.03 10.93 -5.52
N THR A 32 22.17 10.54 -6.09
CA THR A 32 23.46 10.60 -5.39
C THR A 32 23.83 12.04 -5.04
N CYS A 33 23.69 12.98 -5.98
CA CYS A 33 23.88 14.41 -5.71
C CYS A 33 22.95 14.89 -4.59
N ASN A 34 21.67 14.53 -4.63
CA ASN A 34 20.70 14.88 -3.61
C ASN A 34 21.08 14.33 -2.22
N LEU A 35 21.53 13.08 -2.13
CA LEU A 35 21.97 12.49 -0.85
C LEU A 35 23.23 13.20 -0.31
N THR A 36 24.19 13.52 -1.16
CA THR A 36 25.40 14.26 -0.76
C THR A 36 25.04 15.68 -0.28
N LEU A 37 24.21 16.39 -1.03
CA LEU A 37 23.75 17.74 -0.67
C LEU A 37 22.87 17.72 0.58
N GLY A 38 22.05 16.70 0.78
CA GLY A 38 21.24 16.52 1.98
C GLY A 38 22.07 16.24 3.22
N MET A 39 23.13 15.41 3.12
CA MET A 39 24.09 15.23 4.23
C MET A 39 24.80 16.54 4.56
N TRP A 40 25.23 17.29 3.54
CA TRP A 40 25.87 18.60 3.73
C TRP A 40 24.92 19.62 4.38
N TYR A 41 23.67 19.69 3.91
CA TYR A 41 22.62 20.51 4.51
C TYR A 41 22.35 20.13 5.96
N LEU A 42 22.17 18.85 6.27
CA LEU A 42 21.87 18.41 7.63
C LEU A 42 23.04 18.61 8.59
N TRP A 43 24.27 18.40 8.14
CA TRP A 43 25.45 18.71 8.94
C TRP A 43 25.49 20.20 9.30
N TRP A 44 25.25 21.08 8.33
CA TRP A 44 25.14 22.53 8.56
C TRP A 44 23.95 22.87 9.47
N ARG A 45 22.81 22.21 9.24
CA ARG A 45 21.56 22.40 10.00
C ARG A 45 21.77 22.18 11.49
N TRP A 46 22.44 21.09 11.86
CA TRP A 46 22.72 20.72 13.24
C TRP A 46 23.88 21.49 13.86
N SER A 47 24.86 21.93 13.06
CA SER A 47 26.10 22.53 13.58
C SER A 47 26.03 24.06 13.70
N PHE A 48 25.31 24.74 12.80
CA PHE A 48 25.37 26.20 12.67
C PHE A 48 24.01 26.87 12.54
N ALA A 49 22.99 26.17 12.02
CA ALA A 49 21.72 26.78 11.69
C ALA A 49 20.66 26.69 12.80
N LEU A 50 20.95 26.04 13.93
CA LEU A 50 19.98 25.95 15.03
C LEU A 50 19.70 27.35 15.61
N ASN A 51 18.42 27.68 15.80
CA ASN A 51 18.06 28.87 16.54
C ASN A 51 18.11 28.57 18.05
N TYR A 52 19.17 29.02 18.72
CA TYR A 52 19.37 28.80 20.14
C TYR A 52 18.38 29.57 21.03
N ASP A 53 17.82 30.67 20.55
CA ASP A 53 16.78 31.41 21.27
C ASP A 53 15.41 30.72 21.19
N ALA A 54 15.24 29.78 20.25
CA ALA A 54 14.01 29.05 20.00
C ALA A 54 14.25 27.54 19.80
N LEU A 55 15.03 26.92 20.70
CA LEU A 55 15.35 25.48 20.60
C LEU A 55 14.10 24.59 20.60
N TRP A 56 13.04 24.98 21.30
CA TRP A 56 11.76 24.27 21.31
C TRP A 56 11.12 24.15 19.92
N PHE A 57 11.45 25.07 19.00
CA PHE A 57 10.98 25.04 17.61
C PHE A 57 12.06 24.49 16.66
N SER A 58 13.32 24.90 16.86
CA SER A 58 14.44 24.50 16.01
C SER A 58 14.77 23.01 16.11
N LEU A 59 14.76 22.41 17.31
CA LEU A 59 15.13 21.00 17.51
C LEU A 59 14.10 20.04 16.89
N PRO A 60 12.78 20.20 17.11
CA PRO A 60 11.80 19.33 16.46
C PRO A 60 11.85 19.42 14.93
N LEU A 61 12.07 20.61 14.36
CA LEU A 61 12.20 20.76 12.91
C LEU A 61 13.46 20.05 12.39
N ALA A 62 14.62 20.25 13.02
CA ALA A 62 15.85 19.55 12.61
C ALA A 62 15.73 18.03 12.73
N PHE A 63 15.02 17.53 13.75
CA PHE A 63 14.66 16.13 13.89
C PHE A 63 13.75 15.65 12.74
N ALA A 64 12.68 16.39 12.43
CA ALA A 64 11.77 16.10 11.34
C ALA A 64 12.49 16.03 9.97
N GLU A 65 13.37 17.00 9.70
CA GLU A 65 14.23 17.03 8.51
C GLU A 65 15.16 15.80 8.44
N SER A 66 15.73 15.39 9.58
CA SER A 66 16.58 14.20 9.67
C SER A 66 15.81 12.91 9.40
N CYS A 67 14.61 12.76 9.97
CA CYS A 67 13.74 11.61 9.71
C CYS A 67 13.27 11.54 8.24
N ALA A 68 12.91 12.69 7.66
CA ALA A 68 12.55 12.80 6.26
C ALA A 68 13.73 12.45 5.34
N PHE A 69 14.95 12.86 5.70
CA PHE A 69 16.15 12.51 4.95
C PHE A 69 16.45 11.01 4.97
N ILE A 70 16.31 10.34 6.13
CA ILE A 70 16.39 8.87 6.21
C ILE A 70 15.35 8.22 5.30
N GLY A 71 14.12 8.74 5.28
CA GLY A 71 13.07 8.29 4.38
C GLY A 71 13.45 8.46 2.90
N SER A 72 14.06 9.59 2.56
CA SER A 72 14.57 9.88 1.21
C SER A 72 15.69 8.93 0.80
N MET A 73 16.61 8.58 1.71
CA MET A 73 17.64 7.55 1.47
C MET A 73 17.02 6.18 1.17
N LEU A 74 16.05 5.75 1.99
CA LEU A 74 15.37 4.47 1.82
C LEU A 74 14.54 4.43 0.52
N PHE A 75 13.84 5.51 0.20
CA PHE A 75 13.08 5.64 -1.04
C PHE A 75 14.01 5.67 -2.26
N THR A 76 15.15 6.36 -2.15
CA THR A 76 16.19 6.38 -3.19
C THR A 76 16.74 4.98 -3.46
N TYR A 77 17.01 4.24 -2.40
CA TYR A 77 17.44 2.85 -2.49
C TYR A 77 16.37 1.96 -3.15
N ASN A 78 15.10 2.19 -2.82
CA ASN A 78 13.98 1.47 -3.42
C ASN A 78 13.94 1.64 -4.94
N LEU A 79 14.09 2.88 -5.40
CA LEU A 79 14.02 3.23 -6.81
C LEU A 79 15.33 3.03 -7.58
N TRP A 80 16.38 2.52 -6.93
CA TRP A 80 17.76 2.53 -7.44
C TRP A 80 17.94 1.84 -8.79
N LYS A 81 17.22 0.74 -9.03
CA LYS A 81 17.41 -0.10 -10.21
C LYS A 81 16.11 -0.77 -10.64
N VAL A 82 15.85 -0.83 -11.95
CA VAL A 82 14.82 -1.69 -12.52
C VAL A 82 15.48 -2.98 -13.01
N LYS A 83 14.94 -4.14 -12.60
CA LYS A 83 15.37 -5.45 -13.10
C LYS A 83 14.15 -6.37 -13.18
N ASP A 84 13.47 -6.32 -14.31
CA ASP A 84 12.36 -7.24 -14.56
C ASP A 84 12.90 -8.65 -14.77
N GLU A 85 12.25 -9.63 -14.17
CA GLU A 85 12.55 -11.02 -14.43
C GLU A 85 12.06 -11.35 -15.85
N PRO A 86 12.92 -11.95 -16.71
CA PRO A 86 12.53 -12.26 -18.08
C PRO A 86 11.37 -13.27 -18.07
N LYS A 87 10.32 -12.96 -18.84
CA LYS A 87 9.22 -13.91 -19.06
C LYS A 87 9.79 -15.18 -19.70
N ARG A 88 9.44 -16.32 -19.14
CA ARG A 88 9.71 -17.65 -19.71
C ARG A 88 8.41 -18.24 -20.24
N GLU A 89 8.52 -19.30 -21.03
CA GLU A 89 7.34 -20.07 -21.41
C GLU A 89 6.66 -20.60 -20.14
N PRO A 90 5.34 -20.82 -20.14
CA PRO A 90 4.63 -21.52 -19.08
C PRO A 90 4.99 -23.02 -19.02
N PRO A 91 5.16 -23.62 -17.84
CA PRO A 91 5.47 -25.05 -17.68
C PRO A 91 4.26 -25.94 -17.96
N PHE A 92 4.49 -27.14 -18.48
CA PHE A 92 3.42 -28.14 -18.64
C PHE A 92 3.43 -29.13 -17.46
N LYS A 93 4.62 -29.60 -17.06
CA LYS A 93 4.76 -30.65 -16.06
C LYS A 93 5.36 -30.17 -14.75
N LEU A 94 5.05 -30.88 -13.67
CA LEU A 94 5.54 -30.57 -12.33
C LEU A 94 7.08 -30.59 -12.24
N ALA A 95 7.74 -31.55 -12.90
CA ALA A 95 9.20 -31.68 -12.90
C ALA A 95 9.94 -30.45 -13.49
N GLU A 96 9.26 -29.59 -14.24
CA GLU A 96 9.83 -28.35 -14.77
C GLU A 96 9.86 -27.21 -13.74
N CYS A 97 9.13 -27.38 -12.63
CA CYS A 97 8.93 -26.36 -11.61
C CYS A 97 9.62 -26.70 -10.29
N VAL A 98 9.96 -27.96 -10.04
CA VAL A 98 10.53 -28.44 -8.77
C VAL A 98 11.94 -29.00 -9.02
N SER A 99 12.77 -29.02 -7.97
CA SER A 99 14.13 -29.54 -8.08
C SER A 99 14.18 -31.07 -8.16
N GLU A 100 13.29 -31.75 -7.43
CA GLU A 100 13.22 -33.20 -7.32
C GLU A 100 11.74 -33.61 -7.23
N THR A 101 11.33 -34.56 -8.06
CA THR A 101 10.00 -35.20 -7.99
C THR A 101 10.07 -36.58 -8.64
N ASP A 102 9.41 -37.55 -8.02
CA ASP A 102 9.18 -38.88 -8.61
C ASP A 102 7.92 -38.90 -9.50
N GLU A 103 7.11 -37.84 -9.42
CA GLU A 103 5.87 -37.66 -10.19
C GLU A 103 6.05 -36.61 -11.29
N ASP A 104 5.96 -37.05 -12.56
CA ASP A 104 6.04 -36.19 -13.74
C ASP A 104 4.67 -36.12 -14.46
N ARG A 105 3.71 -35.49 -13.78
CA ARG A 105 2.34 -35.24 -14.27
C ARG A 105 2.18 -33.78 -14.74
N PRO A 106 1.12 -33.47 -15.53
CA PRO A 106 0.72 -32.08 -15.75
C PRO A 106 0.54 -31.33 -14.43
N ILE A 107 0.90 -30.05 -14.44
CA ILE A 107 0.64 -29.19 -13.29
C ILE A 107 -0.86 -28.96 -13.12
N THR A 108 -1.26 -28.65 -11.89
CA THR A 108 -2.63 -28.27 -11.56
C THR A 108 -2.64 -26.91 -10.87
N VAL A 109 -3.70 -26.12 -11.11
CA VAL A 109 -3.82 -24.75 -10.60
C VAL A 109 -5.17 -24.56 -9.95
N ASP A 110 -5.17 -24.11 -8.69
CA ASP A 110 -6.39 -23.69 -8.01
C ASP A 110 -6.53 -22.17 -8.09
N VAL A 111 -7.72 -21.67 -8.41
CA VAL A 111 -8.08 -20.24 -8.43
C VAL A 111 -9.09 -19.99 -7.33
N PHE A 112 -8.67 -19.22 -6.32
CA PHE A 112 -9.47 -18.95 -5.12
C PHE A 112 -10.09 -17.56 -5.15
N PHE A 113 -11.39 -17.53 -4.82
CA PHE A 113 -12.20 -16.33 -4.61
C PHE A 113 -12.74 -16.29 -3.18
N PRO A 114 -11.95 -15.86 -2.18
CA PRO A 114 -12.47 -15.54 -0.86
C PRO A 114 -13.55 -14.46 -0.92
N SER A 115 -14.68 -14.75 -0.30
CA SER A 115 -15.82 -13.85 -0.14
C SER A 115 -16.38 -13.96 1.29
N TYR A 116 -17.01 -12.88 1.75
CA TYR A 116 -17.66 -12.81 3.06
C TYR A 116 -19.05 -12.20 2.97
N ASP A 117 -19.16 -10.96 2.50
CA ASP A 117 -20.41 -10.19 2.38
C ASP A 117 -20.68 -9.72 0.96
N GLU A 118 -19.79 -9.99 -0.01
CA GLU A 118 -19.97 -9.56 -1.39
C GLU A 118 -21.14 -10.26 -2.09
N GLU A 119 -21.97 -9.51 -2.81
CA GLU A 119 -23.13 -10.08 -3.49
C GLU A 119 -22.76 -11.18 -4.51
N PRO A 120 -23.58 -12.24 -4.64
CA PRO A 120 -23.36 -13.30 -5.63
C PRO A 120 -23.21 -12.78 -7.07
N GLU A 121 -23.93 -11.72 -7.47
CA GLU A 121 -23.82 -11.12 -8.80
C GLU A 121 -22.40 -10.60 -9.08
N LEU A 122 -21.78 -9.95 -8.09
CA LEU A 122 -20.43 -9.41 -8.21
C LEU A 122 -19.41 -10.55 -8.34
N VAL A 123 -19.52 -11.56 -7.48
CA VAL A 123 -18.63 -12.74 -7.51
C VAL A 123 -18.79 -13.50 -8.83
N GLN A 124 -20.03 -13.65 -9.32
CA GLN A 124 -20.33 -14.31 -10.58
C GLN A 124 -19.56 -13.71 -11.76
N LEU A 125 -19.43 -12.38 -11.85
CA LEU A 125 -18.65 -11.72 -12.90
C LEU A 125 -17.16 -12.12 -12.85
N SER A 126 -16.59 -12.24 -11.65
CA SER A 126 -15.22 -12.72 -11.43
C SER A 126 -15.03 -14.16 -11.85
N ILE A 127 -16.00 -15.04 -11.54
CA ILE A 127 -15.96 -16.44 -11.96
C ILE A 127 -16.11 -16.59 -13.48
N ILE A 128 -16.95 -15.79 -14.14
CA ILE A 128 -17.10 -15.78 -15.60
C ILE A 128 -15.75 -15.48 -16.28
N ASP A 129 -15.00 -14.51 -15.77
CA ASP A 129 -13.69 -14.17 -16.34
C ASP A 129 -12.61 -15.19 -15.96
N ALA A 130 -12.67 -15.77 -14.77
CA ALA A 130 -11.79 -16.87 -14.37
C ALA A 130 -11.92 -18.09 -15.29
N LYS A 131 -13.14 -18.43 -15.72
CA LYS A 131 -13.39 -19.50 -16.70
C LYS A 131 -12.81 -19.23 -18.10
N ARG A 132 -12.45 -17.97 -18.40
CA ARG A 132 -11.81 -17.57 -19.67
C ARG A 132 -10.29 -17.60 -19.59
N ILE A 133 -9.71 -17.94 -18.44
CA ILE A 133 -8.26 -18.14 -18.30
C ILE A 133 -7.81 -19.17 -19.33
N ARG A 134 -6.77 -18.80 -20.09
CA ARG A 134 -6.16 -19.65 -21.11
C ARG A 134 -4.80 -20.13 -20.62
N TYR A 135 -4.45 -21.31 -21.08
CA TYR A 135 -3.13 -21.88 -20.93
C TYR A 135 -2.74 -22.60 -22.23
N PRO A 136 -1.48 -22.53 -22.67
CA PRO A 136 -1.07 -23.14 -23.93
C PRO A 136 -0.94 -24.67 -23.86
N HIS A 137 -1.02 -25.24 -22.66
CA HIS A 137 -0.99 -26.67 -22.41
C HIS A 137 -2.28 -27.14 -21.74
N ASP A 138 -2.57 -28.44 -21.88
CA ASP A 138 -3.74 -29.06 -21.26
C ASP A 138 -3.47 -29.35 -19.78
N ILE A 139 -3.72 -28.35 -18.94
CA ILE A 139 -3.56 -28.45 -17.48
C ILE A 139 -4.92 -28.33 -16.80
N GLU A 140 -5.00 -28.85 -15.59
CA GLU A 140 -6.21 -28.72 -14.77
C GLU A 140 -6.23 -27.35 -14.09
N ILE A 141 -7.30 -26.58 -14.29
CA ILE A 141 -7.54 -25.29 -13.63
C ILE A 141 -8.86 -25.41 -12.86
N ASN A 142 -8.76 -25.45 -11.54
CA ASN A 142 -9.90 -25.60 -10.64
C ASN A 142 -10.27 -24.23 -10.05
N ILE A 143 -11.54 -23.86 -10.14
CA ILE A 143 -12.03 -22.57 -9.61
C ILE A 143 -12.85 -22.85 -8.35
N TYR A 144 -12.54 -22.13 -7.27
CA TYR A 144 -13.23 -22.26 -5.99
C TYR A 144 -13.69 -20.90 -5.43
N ILE A 145 -14.95 -20.84 -5.03
CA ILE A 145 -15.49 -19.78 -4.18
C ILE A 145 -15.27 -20.20 -2.73
N LEU A 146 -14.62 -19.35 -1.94
CA LEU A 146 -14.37 -19.59 -0.51
C LEU A 146 -15.27 -18.64 0.30
N ASP A 147 -16.43 -19.11 0.73
CA ASP A 147 -17.45 -18.27 1.37
C ASP A 147 -17.40 -18.36 2.90
N ASP A 148 -16.86 -17.34 3.56
CA ASP A 148 -16.90 -17.19 5.03
C ASP A 148 -18.29 -16.71 5.52
N GLY A 149 -19.21 -16.33 4.62
CA GLY A 149 -20.59 -15.96 4.93
C GLY A 149 -21.56 -17.14 5.05
N ASN A 150 -21.15 -18.32 4.56
CA ASN A 150 -21.97 -19.54 4.48
C ASN A 150 -23.38 -19.29 3.89
N ARG A 151 -23.42 -18.70 2.69
CA ARG A 151 -24.64 -18.18 2.06
C ARG A 151 -25.25 -19.18 1.07
N PRO A 152 -26.51 -19.61 1.26
CA PRO A 152 -27.17 -20.56 0.34
C PRO A 152 -27.22 -20.10 -1.12
N GLU A 153 -27.42 -18.81 -1.35
CA GLU A 153 -27.43 -18.19 -2.68
C GLU A 153 -26.06 -18.23 -3.37
N MET A 154 -24.97 -18.05 -2.61
CA MET A 154 -23.60 -18.15 -3.12
C MET A 154 -23.29 -19.60 -3.52
N LYS A 155 -23.74 -20.56 -2.72
CA LYS A 155 -23.62 -21.99 -3.04
C LYS A 155 -24.41 -22.36 -4.29
N ALA A 156 -25.65 -21.91 -4.41
CA ALA A 156 -26.48 -22.18 -5.58
C ALA A 156 -25.85 -21.61 -6.86
N MET A 157 -25.28 -20.40 -6.79
CA MET A 157 -24.54 -19.79 -7.90
C MET A 157 -23.29 -20.60 -8.26
N ALA A 158 -22.53 -21.08 -7.27
CA ALA A 158 -21.37 -21.94 -7.49
C ALA A 158 -21.76 -23.25 -8.21
N ASP A 159 -22.84 -23.90 -7.76
CA ASP A 159 -23.38 -25.13 -8.35
C ASP A 159 -23.85 -24.91 -9.79
N GLU A 160 -24.58 -23.81 -10.07
CA GLU A 160 -25.01 -23.44 -11.42
C GLU A 160 -23.82 -23.19 -12.35
N MET A 161 -22.78 -22.56 -11.82
CA MET A 161 -21.53 -22.33 -12.54
C MET A 161 -20.64 -23.58 -12.58
N GLY A 162 -20.95 -24.68 -11.89
CA GLY A 162 -20.08 -25.86 -11.85
C GLY A 162 -18.66 -25.55 -11.36
N VAL A 163 -18.53 -24.68 -10.36
CA VAL A 163 -17.26 -24.37 -9.68
C VAL A 163 -17.30 -24.88 -8.24
N GLY A 164 -16.14 -25.06 -7.61
CA GLY A 164 -16.08 -25.52 -6.23
C GLY A 164 -16.61 -24.47 -5.25
N TYR A 165 -17.35 -24.91 -4.24
CA TYR A 165 -17.80 -24.08 -3.12
C TYR A 165 -17.23 -24.63 -1.82
N ILE A 166 -16.47 -23.81 -1.10
CA ILE A 166 -15.84 -24.16 0.17
C ILE A 166 -16.32 -23.14 1.21
N THR A 167 -16.75 -23.64 2.36
CA THR A 167 -17.15 -22.84 3.53
C THR A 167 -16.51 -23.46 4.79
N ARG A 168 -16.63 -22.77 5.93
CA ARG A 168 -16.16 -23.27 7.23
C ARG A 168 -17.01 -22.75 8.38
N ASP A 169 -16.83 -23.37 9.54
CA ASP A 169 -17.43 -22.91 10.79
C ASP A 169 -16.57 -21.82 11.43
N GLY A 170 -17.12 -20.59 11.50
CA GLY A 170 -16.47 -19.44 12.13
C GLY A 170 -15.40 -18.76 11.26
N ASN A 171 -15.00 -17.56 11.67
CA ASN A 171 -14.20 -16.65 10.83
C ASN A 171 -12.80 -16.37 11.42
N ILE A 172 -12.22 -17.36 12.10
CA ILE A 172 -10.88 -17.24 12.71
C ILE A 172 -9.86 -16.95 11.61
N GLY A 173 -9.01 -15.94 11.81
CA GLY A 173 -7.99 -15.56 10.82
C GLY A 173 -8.52 -14.85 9.57
N PHE A 174 -9.82 -14.51 9.51
CA PHE A 174 -10.44 -13.81 8.38
C PHE A 174 -10.06 -14.45 7.03
N LYS A 175 -9.70 -13.65 6.02
CA LYS A 175 -9.24 -14.12 4.70
C LYS A 175 -8.10 -15.14 4.77
N ALA A 176 -7.11 -14.95 5.64
CA ALA A 176 -6.00 -15.89 5.79
C ALA A 176 -6.47 -17.27 6.28
N GLY A 177 -7.45 -17.28 7.20
CA GLY A 177 -8.08 -18.50 7.68
C GLY A 177 -8.98 -19.18 6.64
N ASN A 178 -9.66 -18.38 5.81
CA ASN A 178 -10.46 -18.89 4.70
C ASN A 178 -9.57 -19.59 3.65
N LEU A 179 -8.45 -18.95 3.28
CA LEU A 179 -7.43 -19.53 2.40
C LEU A 179 -6.84 -20.83 2.99
N ARG A 180 -6.52 -20.85 4.30
CA ARG A 180 -6.07 -22.07 5.00
C ARG A 180 -7.07 -23.20 4.83
N ASN A 181 -8.34 -22.96 5.14
CA ASN A 181 -9.40 -23.96 5.06
C ASN A 181 -9.55 -24.55 3.65
N ALA A 182 -9.45 -23.69 2.62
CA ALA A 182 -9.43 -24.14 1.24
C ALA A 182 -8.21 -25.00 0.91
N MET A 183 -7.03 -24.60 1.40
CA MET A 183 -5.78 -25.34 1.17
C MET A 183 -5.77 -26.73 1.80
N GLU A 184 -6.57 -26.99 2.83
CA GLU A 184 -6.75 -28.32 3.44
C GLU A 184 -7.62 -29.26 2.59
N GLN A 185 -8.43 -28.69 1.68
CA GLN A 185 -9.42 -29.42 0.88
C GLN A 185 -9.06 -29.49 -0.62
N THR A 186 -7.98 -28.83 -1.03
CA THR A 186 -7.56 -28.67 -2.43
C THR A 186 -6.07 -28.96 -2.59
N TYR A 187 -5.66 -29.37 -3.80
CA TYR A 187 -4.35 -29.98 -4.04
C TYR A 187 -3.62 -29.44 -5.29
N GLY A 188 -4.02 -28.27 -5.81
CA GLY A 188 -3.33 -27.62 -6.92
C GLY A 188 -1.87 -27.28 -6.60
N ASP A 189 -0.94 -27.50 -7.54
CA ASP A 189 0.48 -27.18 -7.36
C ASP A 189 0.71 -25.67 -7.16
N PHE A 190 -0.11 -24.87 -7.84
CA PHE A 190 -0.12 -23.42 -7.74
C PHE A 190 -1.50 -22.91 -7.33
N VAL A 191 -1.51 -21.79 -6.60
CA VAL A 191 -2.73 -21.13 -6.13
C VAL A 191 -2.75 -19.70 -6.65
N VAL A 192 -3.79 -19.35 -7.40
CA VAL A 192 -4.11 -17.97 -7.76
C VAL A 192 -5.08 -17.40 -6.73
N ILE A 193 -4.72 -16.28 -6.12
CA ILE A 193 -5.60 -15.59 -5.17
C ILE A 193 -6.20 -14.37 -5.86
N CYS A 194 -7.52 -14.36 -5.95
CA CYS A 194 -8.34 -13.26 -6.45
C CYS A 194 -9.28 -12.81 -5.32
N ASP A 195 -9.38 -11.51 -5.03
CA ASP A 195 -10.51 -11.05 -4.20
C ASP A 195 -11.84 -11.32 -4.92
N ALA A 196 -12.96 -11.30 -4.19
CA ALA A 196 -14.30 -11.48 -4.74
C ALA A 196 -14.59 -10.61 -5.98
N ASP A 197 -14.04 -9.38 -6.03
CA ASP A 197 -14.15 -8.41 -7.12
C ASP A 197 -12.95 -8.38 -8.09
N THR A 198 -11.96 -9.27 -7.90
CA THR A 198 -10.81 -9.38 -8.79
C THR A 198 -11.15 -10.26 -9.99
N ARG A 199 -11.25 -9.65 -11.16
CA ARG A 199 -11.54 -10.33 -12.42
C ARG A 199 -10.23 -10.59 -13.18
N PRO A 200 -9.72 -11.84 -13.23
CA PRO A 200 -8.47 -12.16 -13.92
C PRO A 200 -8.63 -12.05 -15.44
N PHE A 201 -7.56 -11.64 -16.13
CA PHE A 201 -7.52 -11.67 -17.59
C PHE A 201 -7.24 -13.08 -18.10
N PRO A 202 -7.66 -13.39 -19.35
CA PRO A 202 -7.39 -14.69 -19.97
C PRO A 202 -5.90 -15.09 -19.99
N THR A 203 -5.00 -14.11 -19.93
CA THR A 203 -3.55 -14.31 -20.04
C THR A 203 -2.82 -14.49 -18.71
N ILE A 204 -3.50 -14.39 -17.56
CA ILE A 204 -2.84 -14.36 -16.24
C ILE A 204 -1.87 -15.52 -16.04
N LEU A 205 -2.28 -16.76 -16.34
CA LEU A 205 -1.44 -17.95 -16.18
C LEU A 205 -0.37 -18.05 -17.28
N GLU A 206 -0.74 -17.78 -18.53
CA GLU A 206 0.17 -17.78 -19.69
C GLU A 206 1.34 -16.79 -19.51
N ASN A 207 1.08 -15.65 -18.86
CA ASN A 207 2.07 -14.59 -18.65
C ASN A 207 2.90 -14.75 -17.38
N THR A 208 2.43 -15.54 -16.40
CA THR A 208 3.05 -15.58 -15.06
C THR A 208 3.60 -16.95 -14.66
N LEU A 209 3.01 -18.09 -15.07
CA LEU A 209 3.45 -19.40 -14.59
C LEU A 209 4.88 -19.77 -15.03
N GLY A 210 5.37 -19.17 -16.12
CA GLY A 210 6.74 -19.38 -16.58
C GLY A 210 7.82 -18.98 -15.57
N TYR A 211 7.53 -18.07 -14.64
CA TYR A 211 8.49 -17.69 -13.59
C TYR A 211 8.76 -18.83 -12.60
N PHE A 212 7.81 -19.75 -12.40
CA PHE A 212 7.94 -20.87 -11.47
C PHE A 212 8.82 -22.02 -12.00
N ARG A 213 9.30 -21.93 -13.25
CA ARG A 213 10.42 -22.77 -13.70
C ARG A 213 11.71 -22.52 -12.92
N ASP A 214 11.83 -21.39 -12.22
CA ASP A 214 12.78 -21.26 -11.13
C ASP A 214 12.16 -21.90 -9.86
N PRO A 215 12.71 -23.02 -9.35
CA PRO A 215 12.17 -23.71 -8.18
C PRO A 215 12.19 -22.84 -6.91
N LYS A 216 12.95 -21.74 -6.91
CA LYS A 216 12.99 -20.79 -5.79
C LYS A 216 11.90 -19.74 -5.84
N VAL A 217 11.14 -19.59 -6.94
CA VAL A 217 10.04 -18.61 -6.98
C VAL A 217 8.87 -19.15 -6.16
N ALA A 218 8.58 -18.46 -5.06
CA ALA A 218 7.48 -18.78 -4.16
C ALA A 218 6.17 -18.11 -4.58
N TRP A 219 6.23 -16.87 -5.10
CA TRP A 219 5.06 -16.21 -5.66
C TRP A 219 5.41 -15.22 -6.79
N VAL A 220 4.40 -14.94 -7.59
CA VAL A 220 4.39 -13.90 -8.62
C VAL A 220 3.24 -12.94 -8.30
N GLN A 221 3.54 -11.65 -8.11
CA GLN A 221 2.56 -10.59 -7.95
C GLN A 221 2.33 -9.91 -9.31
N THR A 222 1.07 -9.64 -9.65
CA THR A 222 0.70 -8.80 -10.81
C THR A 222 0.18 -7.44 -10.33
N PRO A 223 0.28 -6.36 -11.13
CA PRO A 223 -0.28 -5.06 -10.78
C PRO A 223 -1.80 -5.16 -10.66
N GLN A 224 -2.33 -4.55 -9.62
CA GLN A 224 -3.78 -4.39 -9.45
C GLN A 224 -4.23 -3.17 -10.22
N TRP A 225 -5.30 -3.30 -11.02
CA TRP A 225 -5.83 -2.20 -11.81
C TRP A 225 -7.30 -1.94 -11.50
N PHE A 226 -7.58 -0.72 -11.01
CA PHE A 226 -8.92 -0.21 -10.84
C PHE A 226 -9.43 0.36 -12.16
N PHE A 227 -10.29 -0.41 -12.83
CA PHE A 227 -10.80 -0.07 -14.15
C PHE A 227 -11.99 0.89 -14.11
N ASP A 228 -12.54 1.16 -12.93
CA ASP A 228 -13.74 1.97 -12.69
C ASP A 228 -13.42 3.41 -12.24
N LEU A 229 -12.14 3.82 -12.30
CA LEU A 229 -11.75 5.17 -11.90
C LEU A 229 -12.37 6.23 -12.82
N PRO A 230 -12.96 7.31 -12.27
CA PRO A 230 -13.40 8.46 -13.06
C PRO A 230 -12.23 9.10 -13.81
N GLU A 231 -12.32 9.17 -15.13
CA GLU A 231 -11.31 9.84 -15.97
C GLU A 231 -11.37 11.37 -15.87
N GLY A 232 -12.48 11.90 -15.37
CA GLY A 232 -12.77 13.33 -15.38
C GLY A 232 -12.86 13.92 -16.79
N GLU A 233 -12.89 15.24 -16.87
CA GLU A 233 -12.94 16.00 -18.10
C GLU A 233 -11.79 17.02 -18.14
N ARG A 234 -11.09 17.10 -19.27
CA ARG A 234 -10.00 18.07 -19.47
C ARG A 234 -10.52 19.50 -19.36
N LEU A 235 -9.74 20.41 -18.76
CA LEU A 235 -10.13 21.80 -18.53
C LEU A 235 -10.66 22.53 -19.78
N PRO A 236 -10.08 22.40 -21.00
CA PRO A 236 -10.63 23.01 -22.21
C PRO A 236 -12.02 22.49 -22.59
N ALA A 237 -12.29 21.21 -22.37
CA ALA A 237 -13.58 20.59 -22.65
C ALA A 237 -14.62 21.03 -21.62
N PHE A 238 -14.25 21.03 -20.35
CA PHE A 238 -15.09 21.55 -19.27
C PHE A 238 -15.47 23.02 -19.49
N LEU A 239 -14.48 23.88 -19.81
CA LEU A 239 -14.72 25.30 -20.10
C LEU A 239 -15.56 25.49 -21.36
N LYS A 240 -15.36 24.66 -22.40
CA LYS A 240 -16.22 24.66 -23.59
C LYS A 240 -17.68 24.38 -23.23
N ARG A 241 -17.92 23.40 -22.35
CA ARG A 241 -19.27 23.02 -21.91
C ARG A 241 -19.93 24.10 -21.04
N LYS A 242 -19.19 24.69 -20.09
CA LYS A 242 -19.73 25.70 -19.16
C LYS A 242 -19.85 27.11 -19.72
N LEU A 243 -18.86 27.55 -20.51
CA LEU A 243 -18.71 28.94 -20.94
C LEU A 243 -18.81 29.10 -22.47
N GLY A 244 -18.85 28.01 -23.24
CA GLY A 244 -18.91 28.03 -24.71
C GLY A 244 -17.54 27.95 -25.40
N GLY A 245 -17.54 27.87 -26.73
CA GLY A 245 -16.35 27.60 -27.55
C GLY A 245 -15.20 28.63 -27.43
N TRP A 246 -15.50 29.88 -27.06
CA TRP A 246 -14.50 30.93 -26.88
C TRP A 246 -13.59 30.69 -25.65
N ALA A 247 -14.01 29.84 -24.71
CA ALA A 247 -13.24 29.51 -23.50
C ALA A 247 -12.28 28.31 -23.70
N THR A 248 -12.37 27.59 -24.82
CA THR A 248 -11.43 26.49 -25.16
C THR A 248 -9.97 26.98 -25.31
N PRO A 249 -9.67 28.10 -26.00
CA PRO A 249 -8.32 28.65 -26.05
C PRO A 249 -7.78 29.02 -24.68
N LEU A 250 -8.63 29.54 -23.78
CA LEU A 250 -8.27 29.86 -22.40
C LEU A 250 -7.84 28.60 -21.64
N GLY A 251 -8.65 27.54 -21.71
CA GLY A 251 -8.30 26.24 -21.13
C GLY A 251 -6.99 25.68 -21.67
N LYS A 252 -6.80 25.70 -23.00
CA LYS A 252 -5.55 25.25 -23.63
C LYS A 252 -4.35 26.11 -23.22
N GLY A 253 -4.57 27.41 -23.02
CA GLY A 253 -3.56 28.33 -22.51
C GLY A 253 -3.11 27.95 -21.10
N ILE A 254 -4.07 27.73 -20.19
CA ILE A 254 -3.79 27.29 -18.82
C ILE A 254 -3.02 25.96 -18.82
N GLU A 255 -3.50 24.98 -19.60
CA GLU A 255 -2.84 23.66 -19.66
C GLU A 255 -1.45 23.70 -20.28
N LYS A 256 -1.14 24.68 -21.13
CA LYS A 256 0.21 24.84 -21.68
C LYS A 256 1.23 25.27 -20.63
N PHE A 257 0.80 26.06 -19.63
CA PHE A 257 1.68 26.55 -18.56
C PHE A 257 1.70 25.63 -17.35
N TYR A 258 0.54 25.09 -16.97
CA TYR A 258 0.38 24.29 -15.75
C TYR A 258 0.42 22.77 -16.01
N GLY A 259 0.36 22.36 -17.27
CA GLY A 259 0.20 20.96 -17.66
C GLY A 259 -1.27 20.54 -17.71
N PRO A 260 -1.54 19.26 -18.01
CA PRO A 260 -2.89 18.71 -18.09
C PRO A 260 -3.69 18.94 -16.79
N VAL A 261 -4.78 19.73 -16.87
CA VAL A 261 -5.77 19.86 -15.78
C VAL A 261 -7.01 19.04 -16.11
N THR A 262 -7.36 18.09 -15.25
CA THR A 262 -8.52 17.21 -15.41
C THR A 262 -9.45 17.39 -14.22
N LEU A 263 -10.70 17.74 -14.49
CA LEU A 263 -11.73 18.05 -13.48
C LEU A 263 -12.66 16.85 -13.33
N GLY A 264 -12.98 16.47 -12.09
CA GLY A 264 -13.83 15.31 -11.82
C GLY A 264 -13.12 13.96 -11.99
N GLU A 265 -11.79 13.97 -12.01
CA GLU A 265 -10.98 12.77 -11.80
C GLU A 265 -11.12 12.26 -10.36
N ASP A 266 -10.75 11.00 -10.13
CA ASP A 266 -10.73 10.38 -8.80
C ASP A 266 -9.98 11.25 -7.76
N PRO A 267 -10.67 11.74 -6.71
CA PRO A 267 -10.04 12.57 -5.69
C PRO A 267 -9.28 11.75 -4.63
N PHE A 268 -9.49 10.43 -4.58
CA PHE A 268 -8.93 9.54 -3.56
C PHE A 268 -7.53 9.02 -3.91
N VAL A 269 -7.04 9.29 -5.12
CA VAL A 269 -5.76 8.81 -5.63
C VAL A 269 -5.68 7.28 -5.49
N ASN A 270 -6.74 6.60 -5.94
CA ASN A 270 -6.87 5.15 -5.95
C ASN A 270 -5.96 4.49 -6.98
N ASP A 271 -5.61 5.20 -8.06
CA ASP A 271 -4.68 4.69 -9.09
C ASP A 271 -3.37 4.17 -8.46
N PRO A 272 -3.14 2.85 -8.49
CA PRO A 272 -2.00 2.24 -7.82
C PRO A 272 -0.77 2.15 -8.73
N GLN A 273 -0.79 2.76 -9.92
CA GLN A 273 0.30 2.68 -10.90
C GLN A 273 1.66 3.11 -10.30
N MET A 274 1.69 4.17 -9.48
CA MET A 274 2.91 4.59 -8.78
C MET A 274 3.48 3.47 -7.89
N PHE A 275 2.59 2.74 -7.21
CA PHE A 275 3.01 1.64 -6.37
C PHE A 275 3.49 0.46 -7.20
N TYR A 276 2.69 -0.06 -8.14
CA TYR A 276 3.04 -1.30 -8.84
C TYR A 276 4.14 -1.11 -9.91
N ASP A 277 4.07 -0.07 -10.73
CA ASP A 277 4.96 0.10 -11.89
C ASP A 277 6.28 0.80 -11.51
N VAL A 278 6.28 1.61 -10.46
CA VAL A 278 7.50 2.33 -10.02
C VAL A 278 8.11 1.70 -8.77
N ILE A 279 7.36 1.57 -7.67
CA ILE A 279 7.90 1.15 -6.37
C ILE A 279 8.08 -0.37 -6.30
N GLN A 280 7.00 -1.16 -6.42
CA GLN A 280 6.97 -2.62 -6.27
C GLN A 280 7.85 -3.31 -7.32
N ARG A 281 7.74 -2.91 -8.59
CA ARG A 281 8.57 -3.44 -9.70
C ARG A 281 10.06 -3.27 -9.46
N ARG A 282 10.49 -2.14 -8.87
CA ARG A 282 11.90 -1.90 -8.52
C ARG A 282 12.36 -2.63 -7.26
N ARG A 283 11.52 -3.46 -6.66
CA ARG A 283 11.96 -4.40 -5.61
C ARG A 283 12.45 -5.74 -6.16
N ASN A 284 12.20 -6.05 -7.44
CA ASN A 284 12.63 -7.30 -8.07
C ASN A 284 14.15 -7.52 -7.99
N TRP A 285 14.96 -6.47 -8.21
CA TRP A 285 16.43 -6.60 -8.18
C TRP A 285 16.98 -6.96 -6.80
N ALA A 286 16.22 -6.65 -5.74
CA ALA A 286 16.56 -6.91 -4.35
C ALA A 286 15.87 -8.16 -3.78
N ASN A 287 15.10 -8.89 -4.59
CA ASN A 287 14.26 -10.02 -4.15
C ASN A 287 13.36 -9.62 -2.95
N ALA A 288 12.64 -8.50 -3.11
CA ALA A 288 11.86 -7.89 -2.04
C ALA A 288 10.48 -7.40 -2.51
N SER A 289 10.03 -7.84 -3.69
CA SER A 289 8.63 -7.66 -4.10
C SER A 289 7.75 -8.48 -3.16
N PHE A 290 6.66 -7.94 -2.65
CA PHE A 290 5.80 -8.66 -1.72
C PHE A 290 4.41 -8.86 -2.32
N CYS A 291 3.70 -9.87 -1.81
CA CYS A 291 2.31 -10.14 -2.18
C CYS A 291 1.40 -9.02 -1.65
N CYS A 292 0.38 -8.65 -2.43
CA CYS A 292 -0.60 -7.61 -2.11
C CYS A 292 -2.03 -8.16 -1.98
N GLY A 293 -2.15 -9.43 -1.59
CA GLY A 293 -3.43 -10.06 -1.22
C GLY A 293 -4.28 -10.55 -2.39
N ALA A 294 -4.19 -9.96 -3.58
CA ALA A 294 -4.94 -10.37 -4.77
C ALA A 294 -4.14 -10.16 -6.07
N GLY A 295 -4.56 -10.86 -7.14
CA GLY A 295 -3.85 -10.85 -8.42
C GLY A 295 -2.45 -11.47 -8.29
N SER A 296 -2.33 -12.50 -7.46
CA SER A 296 -1.06 -13.13 -7.12
C SER A 296 -1.14 -14.64 -7.29
N ILE A 297 -0.04 -15.24 -7.74
CA ILE A 297 0.10 -16.68 -7.95
C ILE A 297 1.14 -17.18 -6.96
N HIS A 298 0.85 -18.26 -6.25
CA HIS A 298 1.66 -18.81 -5.19
C HIS A 298 2.00 -20.27 -5.49
N ARG A 299 3.24 -20.66 -5.22
CA ARG A 299 3.64 -22.07 -5.16
C ARG A 299 3.12 -22.65 -3.85
N ARG A 300 2.28 -23.68 -3.92
CA ARG A 300 1.70 -24.32 -2.72
C ARG A 300 2.79 -24.86 -1.78
N GLU A 301 3.80 -25.55 -2.33
CA GLU A 301 4.95 -26.07 -1.57
C GLU A 301 5.60 -24.98 -0.70
N ALA A 302 5.85 -23.79 -1.27
CA ALA A 302 6.53 -22.72 -0.56
C ALA A 302 5.73 -22.24 0.66
N VAL A 303 4.43 -21.99 0.45
CA VAL A 303 3.53 -21.51 1.52
C VAL A 303 3.37 -22.58 2.60
N MET A 304 3.16 -23.85 2.21
CA MET A 304 2.96 -24.96 3.14
C MET A 304 4.23 -25.29 3.94
N GLU A 305 5.39 -25.32 3.30
CA GLU A 305 6.66 -25.57 3.99
C GLU A 305 6.97 -24.46 5.00
N ALA A 306 6.81 -23.20 4.61
CA ALA A 306 7.01 -22.07 5.51
C ALA A 306 6.06 -22.11 6.72
N ALA A 307 4.82 -22.53 6.49
CA ALA A 307 3.84 -22.70 7.56
C ALA A 307 4.15 -23.87 8.48
N LEU A 308 4.58 -25.03 7.96
CA LEU A 308 4.98 -26.18 8.76
C LEU A 308 6.19 -25.87 9.65
N ARG A 309 7.17 -25.15 9.10
CA ARG A 309 8.33 -24.67 9.88
C ARG A 309 7.89 -23.71 10.98
N ALA A 310 7.10 -22.70 10.65
CA ALA A 310 6.63 -21.72 11.62
C ALA A 310 5.77 -22.36 12.72
N TYR A 311 4.95 -23.35 12.35
CA TYR A 311 4.13 -24.13 13.25
C TYR A 311 5.00 -24.95 14.22
N ALA A 312 6.00 -25.68 13.71
CA ALA A 312 6.94 -26.43 14.54
C ALA A 312 7.74 -25.53 15.50
N GLU A 313 8.23 -24.39 15.02
CA GLU A 313 8.93 -23.39 15.84
C GLU A 313 8.04 -22.82 16.96
N GLN A 314 6.77 -22.57 16.66
CA GLN A 314 5.81 -22.06 17.64
C GLN A 314 5.55 -23.09 18.75
N ILE A 315 5.33 -24.35 18.40
CA ILE A 315 5.13 -25.44 19.37
C ILE A 315 6.35 -25.59 20.28
N THR A 316 7.56 -25.58 19.72
CA THR A 316 8.80 -25.66 20.51
C THR A 316 8.92 -24.47 21.46
N LYS A 317 8.63 -23.26 20.99
CA LYS A 317 8.71 -22.05 21.82
C LYS A 317 7.70 -22.06 22.97
N GLU A 318 6.45 -22.42 22.70
CA GLU A 318 5.40 -22.48 23.72
C GLU A 318 5.71 -23.56 24.76
N GLN A 319 6.17 -24.73 24.32
CA GLN A 319 6.64 -25.80 25.21
C GLN A 319 7.77 -25.30 26.12
N ASP A 320 8.78 -24.64 25.56
CA ASP A 320 9.90 -24.07 26.32
C ASP A 320 9.45 -23.01 27.34
N GLU A 321 8.42 -22.23 27.01
CA GLU A 321 7.85 -21.21 27.91
C GLU A 321 7.09 -21.85 29.08
N VAL A 322 6.22 -22.82 28.79
CA VAL A 322 5.45 -23.55 29.81
C VAL A 322 6.39 -24.37 30.70
N GLU A 323 7.37 -25.08 30.13
CA GLU A 323 8.37 -25.80 30.92
C GLU A 323 9.17 -24.87 31.83
N ARG A 324 9.53 -23.67 31.36
CA ARG A 324 10.19 -22.66 32.20
C ARG A 324 9.30 -22.21 33.36
N GLN A 325 7.98 -22.13 33.17
CA GLN A 325 7.04 -21.83 34.24
C GLN A 325 6.92 -22.99 35.24
N ILE A 326 6.80 -24.22 34.76
CA ILE A 326 6.76 -25.42 35.61
C ILE A 326 8.01 -25.49 36.48
N ARG A 327 9.22 -25.37 35.90
CA ARG A 327 10.49 -25.38 36.63
C ARG A 327 10.58 -24.28 37.69
N ARG A 328 10.00 -23.10 37.41
CA ARG A 328 9.95 -21.99 38.40
C ARG A 328 9.02 -22.31 39.57
N LEU A 329 7.91 -23.01 39.33
CA LEU A 329 6.92 -23.37 40.35
C LEU A 329 7.35 -24.59 41.17
N THR A 330 7.84 -25.65 40.53
CA THR A 330 8.26 -26.90 41.18
C THR A 330 9.66 -26.82 41.79
N LYS A 331 10.48 -25.87 41.34
CA LYS A 331 11.92 -25.75 41.66
C LYS A 331 12.76 -26.96 41.22
N GLU A 332 12.23 -27.77 40.32
CA GLU A 332 12.94 -28.91 39.75
C GLU A 332 13.88 -28.46 38.63
N LYS A 333 14.97 -29.21 38.43
CA LYS A 333 15.96 -28.88 37.39
C LYS A 333 15.48 -29.22 35.98
N GLN A 334 14.63 -30.24 35.85
CA GLN A 334 14.09 -30.75 34.59
C GLN A 334 12.64 -31.15 34.82
N VAL A 335 11.80 -30.95 33.80
CA VAL A 335 10.43 -31.45 33.78
C VAL A 335 10.46 -32.92 33.43
N ASP A 336 9.58 -33.72 34.05
CA ASP A 336 9.43 -35.13 33.71
C ASP A 336 9.10 -35.33 32.22
N LYS A 337 9.66 -36.38 31.62
CA LYS A 337 9.53 -36.61 30.17
C LYS A 337 8.08 -36.87 29.76
N ASP A 338 7.33 -37.63 30.54
CA ASP A 338 5.94 -37.95 30.20
C ASP A 338 5.06 -36.70 30.30
N VAL A 339 5.38 -35.79 31.22
CA VAL A 339 4.72 -34.47 31.33
C VAL A 339 5.06 -33.60 30.12
N SER A 340 6.33 -33.55 29.71
CA SER A 340 6.79 -32.79 28.54
C SER A 340 6.17 -33.31 27.23
N ASP A 341 6.12 -34.64 27.05
CA ASP A 341 5.52 -35.26 25.85
C ASP A 341 4.00 -35.03 25.79
N ASN A 342 3.29 -35.11 26.93
CA ASN A 342 1.85 -34.78 26.98
C ASN A 342 1.58 -33.31 26.73
N LEU A 343 2.36 -32.41 27.33
CA LEU A 343 2.29 -30.98 27.10
C LEU A 343 2.50 -30.63 25.63
N ARG A 344 3.48 -31.26 24.98
CA ARG A 344 3.73 -31.07 23.55
C ARG A 344 2.52 -31.48 22.71
N ASN A 345 1.86 -32.60 23.04
CA ASN A 345 0.65 -33.03 22.34
C ASN A 345 -0.51 -32.05 22.54
N GLU A 346 -0.70 -31.53 23.75
CA GLU A 346 -1.71 -30.50 24.03
C GLU A 346 -1.46 -29.22 23.22
N ILE A 347 -0.23 -28.70 23.26
CA ILE A 347 0.19 -27.52 22.48
C ILE A 347 0.02 -27.75 20.97
N LEU A 348 0.31 -28.97 20.47
CA LEU A 348 0.09 -29.34 19.07
C LEU A 348 -1.38 -29.13 18.67
N PHE A 349 -2.34 -29.59 19.48
CA PHE A 349 -3.76 -29.43 19.17
C PHE A 349 -4.28 -28.00 19.35
N ASP A 350 -3.70 -27.24 20.28
CA ASP A 350 -4.09 -25.85 20.55
C ASP A 350 -3.45 -24.84 19.58
N THR A 351 -2.31 -25.19 18.98
CA THR A 351 -1.63 -24.33 18.01
C THR A 351 -2.33 -24.40 16.67
N GLU A 352 -2.65 -23.25 16.09
CA GLU A 352 -3.25 -23.16 14.77
C GLU A 352 -2.20 -23.26 13.65
N PHE A 353 -2.40 -24.16 12.70
CA PHE A 353 -1.58 -24.26 11.49
C PHE A 353 -1.91 -23.11 10.53
N THR A 354 -0.94 -22.27 10.15
CA THR A 354 -1.21 -21.02 9.41
C THR A 354 -0.39 -20.88 8.11
N PRO A 355 -0.87 -21.42 6.97
CA PRO A 355 -0.31 -21.19 5.62
C PRO A 355 -0.05 -19.72 5.33
N TYR A 356 -1.07 -18.90 5.59
CA TYR A 356 -1.00 -17.45 5.59
C TYR A 356 -1.12 -16.95 7.03
N LYS A 357 -0.29 -15.99 7.43
CA LYS A 357 -0.28 -15.48 8.82
C LYS A 357 -1.61 -14.83 9.17
N PHE A 358 -2.20 -15.21 10.31
CA PHE A 358 -3.44 -14.61 10.82
C PHE A 358 -3.20 -13.18 11.30
N HIS A 359 -3.23 -12.23 10.37
CA HIS A 359 -2.92 -10.84 10.58
C HIS A 359 -3.68 -9.98 9.56
N VAL A 360 -3.94 -8.71 9.87
CA VAL A 360 -4.66 -7.78 8.96
C VAL A 360 -3.89 -7.47 7.67
N SER A 361 -2.59 -7.76 7.67
CA SER A 361 -1.69 -7.70 6.51
C SER A 361 -0.98 -9.04 6.36
N GLU A 362 -1.77 -10.10 6.21
CA GLU A 362 -1.32 -11.49 6.05
C GLU A 362 -0.39 -11.63 4.85
N ASP A 363 -0.67 -10.89 3.79
CA ASP A 363 0.03 -10.90 2.50
C ASP A 363 1.49 -10.42 2.63
N LEU A 364 1.68 -9.23 3.20
CA LEU A 364 2.98 -8.65 3.49
C LEU A 364 3.72 -9.49 4.54
N TYR A 365 3.04 -9.95 5.58
CA TYR A 365 3.68 -10.71 6.65
C TYR A 365 4.17 -12.08 6.12
N THR A 366 3.34 -12.80 5.37
CA THR A 366 3.73 -14.07 4.76
C THR A 366 4.90 -13.89 3.78
N SER A 367 4.92 -12.78 3.03
CA SER A 367 6.05 -12.43 2.15
C SER A 367 7.37 -12.23 2.92
N ILE A 368 7.32 -11.62 4.11
CA ILE A 368 8.49 -11.44 4.98
C ILE A 368 8.99 -12.78 5.51
N VAL A 369 8.06 -13.66 5.92
CA VAL A 369 8.38 -15.00 6.41
C VAL A 369 9.09 -15.80 5.31
N LEU A 370 8.50 -15.88 4.12
CA LEU A 370 9.07 -16.62 2.99
C LEU A 370 10.45 -16.07 2.58
N HIS A 371 10.60 -14.75 2.45
CA HIS A 371 11.90 -14.15 2.13
C HIS A 371 12.96 -14.35 3.22
N SER A 372 12.55 -14.59 4.47
CA SER A 372 13.47 -14.84 5.58
C SER A 372 13.97 -16.29 5.67
N ASP A 373 13.40 -17.21 4.88
CA ASP A 373 13.85 -18.59 4.81
C ASP A 373 15.20 -18.68 4.07
N GLN A 374 16.27 -18.95 4.81
CA GLN A 374 17.63 -19.08 4.25
C GLN A 374 17.91 -20.46 3.68
N GLU A 375 17.17 -21.47 4.08
CA GLU A 375 17.41 -22.85 3.64
C GLU A 375 16.89 -23.03 2.22
N ARG A 376 15.64 -22.64 1.98
CA ARG A 376 15.06 -22.64 0.62
C ARG A 376 15.46 -21.42 -0.19
N GLY A 377 15.63 -20.27 0.47
CA GLY A 377 16.01 -19.02 -0.19
C GLY A 377 14.95 -18.54 -1.17
N TRP A 378 13.68 -18.55 -0.75
CA TRP A 378 12.54 -18.22 -1.59
C TRP A 378 12.67 -16.83 -2.22
N ARG A 379 12.17 -16.75 -3.46
CA ARG A 379 12.17 -15.57 -4.31
C ARG A 379 10.77 -15.14 -4.67
N SER A 380 10.64 -13.86 -4.98
CA SER A 380 9.43 -13.23 -5.47
C SER A 380 9.67 -12.58 -6.82
N VAL A 381 8.59 -12.46 -7.61
CA VAL A 381 8.60 -11.73 -8.88
C VAL A 381 7.42 -10.78 -8.91
N MET A 382 7.67 -9.50 -9.18
CA MET A 382 6.65 -8.56 -9.64
C MET A 382 6.59 -8.63 -11.17
N HIS A 383 5.52 -9.20 -11.71
CA HIS A 383 5.24 -9.17 -13.14
C HIS A 383 4.84 -7.74 -13.54
N PRO A 384 5.41 -7.15 -14.59
CA PRO A 384 5.20 -5.74 -14.87
C PRO A 384 3.83 -5.41 -15.50
N ARG A 385 3.16 -6.34 -16.18
CA ARG A 385 1.87 -6.07 -16.84
C ARG A 385 0.69 -6.40 -15.96
N VAL A 386 -0.38 -5.63 -16.10
CA VAL A 386 -1.68 -5.91 -15.45
C VAL A 386 -2.27 -7.19 -16.02
N GLU A 387 -2.63 -8.13 -15.14
CA GLU A 387 -3.26 -9.40 -15.51
C GLU A 387 -4.63 -9.61 -14.83
N SER A 388 -5.14 -8.61 -14.13
CA SER A 388 -6.47 -8.61 -13.55
C SER A 388 -7.00 -7.19 -13.40
N LYS A 389 -8.33 -7.05 -13.33
CA LYS A 389 -9.02 -5.80 -13.02
C LYS A 389 -9.87 -5.95 -11.76
N MET A 390 -10.09 -4.86 -11.05
CA MET A 390 -10.82 -4.86 -9.77
C MET A 390 -11.49 -3.51 -9.51
N LEU A 391 -12.29 -3.44 -8.44
CA LEU A 391 -13.05 -2.24 -8.10
C LEU A 391 -12.30 -1.35 -7.12
N SER A 392 -12.37 -0.04 -7.36
CA SER A 392 -11.83 0.94 -6.44
C SER A 392 -12.81 1.22 -5.28
N PRO A 393 -12.32 1.75 -4.15
CA PRO A 393 -13.19 2.35 -3.14
C PRO A 393 -14.04 3.47 -3.72
N GLN A 394 -15.36 3.36 -3.55
CA GLN A 394 -16.32 4.29 -4.15
C GLN A 394 -16.60 5.54 -3.30
N ASP A 395 -16.22 5.52 -2.02
CA ASP A 395 -16.49 6.59 -1.08
C ASP A 395 -15.33 6.80 -0.09
N LEU A 396 -15.35 7.96 0.58
CA LEU A 396 -14.25 8.38 1.46
C LEU A 396 -14.12 7.50 2.71
N GLN A 397 -15.23 6.96 3.23
CA GLN A 397 -15.21 6.13 4.43
C GLN A 397 -14.57 4.78 4.14
N THR A 398 -15.02 4.10 3.10
CA THR A 398 -14.45 2.85 2.59
C THR A 398 -12.95 3.03 2.30
N TRP A 399 -12.59 4.12 1.61
CA TRP A 399 -11.19 4.46 1.34
C TRP A 399 -10.37 4.63 2.62
N THR A 400 -10.88 5.37 3.60
CA THR A 400 -10.18 5.64 4.87
C THR A 400 -9.98 4.36 5.67
N VAL A 401 -10.99 3.48 5.73
CA VAL A 401 -10.92 2.20 6.43
C VAL A 401 -9.85 1.30 5.82
N GLN A 402 -9.79 1.17 4.49
CA GLN A 402 -8.76 0.35 3.83
C GLN A 402 -7.36 0.88 4.14
N ARG A 403 -7.14 2.19 3.99
CA ARG A 403 -5.83 2.79 4.24
C ARG A 403 -5.43 2.70 5.71
N PHE A 404 -6.38 2.80 6.64
CA PHE A 404 -6.15 2.56 8.05
C PHE A 404 -5.70 1.11 8.32
N LYS A 405 -6.36 0.11 7.71
CA LYS A 405 -5.99 -1.31 7.81
C LYS A 405 -4.54 -1.54 7.34
N TYR A 406 -4.19 -0.98 6.17
CA TYR A 406 -2.85 -1.13 5.60
C TYR A 406 -1.76 -0.48 6.47
N SER A 407 -2.00 0.75 6.94
CA SER A 407 -1.08 1.46 7.81
C SER A 407 -0.92 0.77 9.15
N GLY A 408 -2.04 0.43 9.78
CA GLY A 408 -2.07 -0.23 11.07
C GLY A 408 -1.37 -1.59 11.05
N GLY A 409 -1.69 -2.46 10.08
CA GLY A 409 -1.05 -3.76 9.96
C GLY A 409 0.46 -3.65 9.67
N SER A 410 0.86 -2.67 8.84
CA SER A 410 2.29 -2.41 8.61
C SER A 410 3.02 -1.96 9.88
N ILE A 411 2.43 -1.06 10.66
CA ILE A 411 3.01 -0.58 11.92
C ILE A 411 3.05 -1.71 12.96
N ASP A 412 2.02 -2.56 13.04
CA ASP A 412 1.99 -3.71 13.94
C ASP A 412 3.14 -4.69 13.68
N ILE A 413 3.34 -5.08 12.41
CA ILE A 413 4.47 -5.93 11.99
C ILE A 413 5.80 -5.26 12.38
N PHE A 414 5.93 -3.96 12.13
CA PHE A 414 7.17 -3.22 12.43
C PHE A 414 7.49 -3.18 13.92
N MET A 415 6.49 -3.01 14.78
CA MET A 415 6.68 -2.90 16.23
C MET A 415 6.85 -4.26 16.91
N ASN A 416 6.14 -5.30 16.44
CA ASN A 416 6.07 -6.59 17.13
C ASN A 416 7.05 -7.64 16.57
N ASP A 417 7.32 -7.66 15.26
CA ASP A 417 8.21 -8.65 14.61
C ASP A 417 9.47 -8.01 13.99
N ASN A 418 9.38 -6.72 13.66
CA ASN A 418 10.44 -5.87 13.11
C ASN A 418 11.35 -6.52 12.04
N PRO A 419 11.00 -6.39 10.76
CA PRO A 419 11.77 -6.98 9.66
C PRO A 419 13.21 -6.48 9.52
N ILE A 420 13.56 -5.32 10.08
CA ILE A 420 14.93 -4.80 10.06
C ILE A 420 15.86 -5.67 10.93
N PHE A 421 15.36 -6.17 12.05
CA PHE A 421 16.12 -7.01 12.98
C PHE A 421 15.87 -8.51 12.81
N ARG A 422 14.86 -8.89 12.03
CA ARG A 422 14.59 -10.29 11.66
C ARG A 422 15.85 -10.95 11.08
N LYS A 423 16.12 -12.17 11.54
CA LYS A 423 17.15 -13.05 10.95
C LYS A 423 16.65 -13.55 9.60
N GLY A 424 17.56 -14.03 8.74
CA GLY A 424 17.14 -14.56 7.45
C GLY A 424 17.24 -13.57 6.30
N LEU A 425 16.68 -12.37 6.48
CA LEU A 425 16.67 -11.32 5.47
C LEU A 425 18.07 -10.74 5.23
N ASN A 426 18.43 -10.55 3.96
CA ASN A 426 19.65 -9.85 3.59
C ASN A 426 19.48 -8.32 3.72
N LEU A 427 20.59 -7.58 3.70
CA LEU A 427 20.57 -6.11 3.86
C LEU A 427 19.68 -5.41 2.81
N LYS A 428 19.66 -5.89 1.57
CA LYS A 428 18.84 -5.30 0.50
C LYS A 428 17.36 -5.43 0.80
N GLN A 429 16.92 -6.63 1.21
CA GLN A 429 15.56 -6.90 1.62
C GLN A 429 15.17 -6.08 2.86
N LYS A 430 16.06 -5.98 3.86
CA LYS A 430 15.85 -5.17 5.06
C LYS A 430 15.62 -3.70 4.74
N LEU A 431 16.41 -3.13 3.82
CA LEU A 431 16.23 -1.74 3.38
C LEU A 431 14.92 -1.55 2.60
N MET A 432 14.54 -2.49 1.74
CA MET A 432 13.29 -2.43 0.97
C MET A 432 12.05 -2.51 1.86
N TYR A 433 12.01 -3.48 2.78
CA TYR A 433 10.95 -3.58 3.77
C TYR A 433 10.97 -2.37 4.71
N GLY A 434 12.15 -1.98 5.21
CA GLY A 434 12.36 -0.80 6.04
C GLY A 434 11.83 0.49 5.41
N ALA A 435 11.98 0.69 4.09
CA ALA A 435 11.40 1.83 3.39
C ALA A 435 9.86 1.90 3.53
N SER A 436 9.19 0.75 3.44
CA SER A 436 7.73 0.64 3.56
C SER A 436 7.28 1.00 4.97
N PHE A 437 7.93 0.44 6.00
CA PHE A 437 7.58 0.72 7.39
C PHE A 437 7.93 2.15 7.81
N TRP A 438 9.09 2.65 7.39
CA TRP A 438 9.49 4.04 7.65
C TRP A 438 8.49 5.03 7.07
N SER A 439 7.96 4.77 5.87
CA SER A 439 6.95 5.63 5.25
C SER A 439 5.65 5.74 6.07
N ASN A 440 5.27 4.69 6.80
CA ASN A 440 4.08 4.71 7.67
C ASN A 440 4.30 5.53 8.96
N LEU A 441 5.54 5.65 9.43
CA LEU A 441 5.89 6.49 10.59
C LEU A 441 5.94 7.99 10.26
N SER A 442 5.80 8.35 8.98
CA SER A 442 5.95 9.72 8.52
C SER A 442 4.98 10.73 9.10
N ALA A 443 3.84 10.27 9.58
CA ALA A 443 2.87 11.12 10.27
C ALA A 443 3.49 11.90 11.44
N ILE A 444 4.53 11.34 12.11
CA ILE A 444 5.21 11.96 13.24
C ILE A 444 5.89 13.28 12.81
N TRP A 445 6.67 13.26 11.73
CA TRP A 445 7.38 14.44 11.26
C TRP A 445 6.57 15.31 10.29
N ASN A 446 5.59 14.74 9.58
CA ASN A 446 4.68 15.50 8.74
C ASN A 446 3.90 16.55 9.54
N ILE A 447 3.47 16.25 10.77
CA ILE A 447 2.82 17.23 11.65
C ILE A 447 3.75 18.42 11.96
N ILE A 448 5.05 18.16 12.12
CA ILE A 448 6.05 19.21 12.36
C ILE A 448 6.20 20.08 11.11
N PHE A 449 6.25 19.49 9.92
CA PHE A 449 6.30 20.26 8.66
C PHE A 449 5.03 21.05 8.39
N LEU A 450 3.86 20.51 8.75
CA LEU A 450 2.58 21.21 8.66
C LEU A 450 2.51 22.39 9.64
N ALA A 451 3.00 22.20 10.86
CA ALA A 451 3.00 23.23 11.90
C ALA A 451 4.07 24.31 11.69
N CYS A 452 5.21 23.99 11.08
CA CYS A 452 6.36 24.89 10.93
C CYS A 452 6.00 26.28 10.36
N PRO A 453 5.41 26.39 9.15
CA PRO A 453 5.09 27.70 8.60
C PRO A 453 4.00 28.43 9.39
N ILE A 454 3.07 27.70 10.03
CA ILE A 454 2.03 28.27 10.89
C ILE A 454 2.67 28.93 12.12
N VAL A 455 3.56 28.21 12.82
CA VAL A 455 4.27 28.73 14.00
C VAL A 455 5.12 29.94 13.61
N TYR A 456 5.88 29.86 12.52
CA TYR A 456 6.67 30.99 12.02
C TYR A 456 5.80 32.22 11.74
N PHE A 457 4.68 32.05 11.06
CA PHE A 457 3.78 33.14 10.72
C PHE A 457 3.05 33.75 11.92
N LEU A 458 2.64 32.97 12.91
CA LEU A 458 1.94 33.52 14.07
C LEU A 458 2.89 34.18 15.07
N THR A 459 4.11 33.64 15.22
CA THR A 459 5.05 34.07 16.26
C THR A 459 6.18 34.97 15.76
N SER A 460 6.41 35.02 14.44
CA SER A 460 7.60 35.63 13.83
C SER A 460 8.94 35.00 14.26
N ILE A 461 8.93 33.86 14.96
CA ILE A 461 10.12 33.16 15.43
C ILE A 461 10.60 32.20 14.34
N ALA A 462 11.83 32.37 13.86
CA ALA A 462 12.44 31.47 12.88
C ALA A 462 12.95 30.17 13.53
N PRO A 463 12.79 29.00 12.90
CA PRO A 463 13.38 27.75 13.39
C PRO A 463 14.86 27.58 12.99
N VAL A 464 15.39 28.53 12.22
CA VAL A 464 16.79 28.62 11.81
C VAL A 464 17.37 29.93 12.33
N SER A 465 18.68 29.98 12.56
CA SER A 465 19.38 31.15 13.09
C SER A 465 19.18 32.41 12.25
N ALA A 466 19.18 32.28 10.91
CA ALA A 466 18.80 33.35 9.98
C ALA A 466 18.35 32.79 8.63
N TYR A 467 17.47 33.52 7.93
CA TYR A 467 17.13 33.29 6.52
C TYR A 467 18.06 34.10 5.60
N ASP A 468 19.36 33.84 5.70
CA ASP A 468 20.40 34.54 4.96
C ASP A 468 20.80 33.76 3.68
N VAL A 469 21.76 34.32 2.93
CA VAL A 469 22.30 33.65 1.72
C VAL A 469 22.89 32.28 2.05
N THR A 470 23.49 32.13 3.23
CA THR A 470 24.06 30.87 3.71
C THR A 470 22.99 29.78 3.79
N PHE A 471 21.82 30.07 4.37
CA PHE A 471 20.69 29.15 4.41
C PHE A 471 20.30 28.68 3.00
N TYR A 472 20.08 29.61 2.06
CA TYR A 472 19.62 29.26 0.72
C TYR A 472 20.65 28.46 -0.08
N MET A 473 21.95 28.73 0.12
CA MET A 473 23.03 27.99 -0.54
C MET A 473 23.11 26.53 -0.11
N HIS A 474 22.71 26.19 1.11
CA HIS A 474 22.63 24.79 1.57
C HIS A 474 21.27 24.16 1.21
N PHE A 475 20.18 24.91 1.37
CA PHE A 475 18.82 24.40 1.24
C PHE A 475 18.38 24.20 -0.22
N LEU A 476 18.58 25.20 -1.10
CA LEU A 476 18.03 25.15 -2.46
C LEU A 476 18.64 24.04 -3.32
N PRO A 477 19.98 23.82 -3.35
CA PRO A 477 20.54 22.74 -4.15
C PRO A 477 20.00 21.36 -3.72
N TYR A 478 19.85 21.15 -2.40
CA TYR A 478 19.26 19.92 -1.86
C TYR A 478 17.81 19.73 -2.35
N VAL A 479 16.94 20.72 -2.15
CA VAL A 479 15.53 20.60 -2.55
C VAL A 479 15.36 20.47 -4.07
N LEU A 480 16.11 21.25 -4.86
CA LEU A 480 16.02 21.20 -6.32
C LEU A 480 16.48 19.85 -6.88
N THR A 481 17.58 19.30 -6.35
CA THR A 481 18.05 17.97 -6.77
C THR A 481 17.11 16.86 -6.31
N ALA A 482 16.44 16.99 -5.15
CA ALA A 482 15.39 16.08 -4.72
C ALA A 482 14.21 16.05 -5.71
N GLU A 483 13.69 17.21 -6.12
CA GLU A 483 12.57 17.31 -7.06
C GLU A 483 12.95 16.79 -8.46
N LEU A 484 14.16 17.09 -8.94
CA LEU A 484 14.68 16.56 -10.20
C LEU A 484 14.85 15.03 -10.13
N ALA A 485 15.41 14.50 -9.03
CA ALA A 485 15.54 13.06 -8.84
C ALA A 485 14.17 12.38 -8.79
N MET A 486 13.19 12.95 -8.09
CA MET A 486 11.82 12.42 -8.05
C MET A 486 11.17 12.43 -9.43
N MET A 487 11.29 13.53 -10.18
CA MET A 487 10.76 13.66 -11.53
C MET A 487 11.33 12.60 -12.49
N VAL A 488 12.65 12.41 -12.49
CA VAL A 488 13.31 11.39 -13.34
C VAL A 488 13.00 9.97 -12.83
N GLY A 489 12.99 9.78 -11.52
CA GLY A 489 12.74 8.50 -10.87
C GLY A 489 11.33 7.97 -11.09
N THR A 490 10.34 8.85 -11.16
CA THR A 490 8.92 8.51 -11.36
C THR A 490 8.43 8.77 -12.79
N TRP A 491 9.35 9.02 -13.73
CA TRP A 491 9.02 9.42 -15.09
C TRP A 491 7.99 8.51 -15.77
N GLY A 492 6.93 9.11 -16.31
CA GLY A 492 5.81 8.41 -16.94
C GLY A 492 4.62 8.18 -16.02
N VAL A 493 4.78 8.37 -14.69
CA VAL A 493 3.71 8.25 -13.70
C VAL A 493 3.66 9.50 -12.83
N ALA A 494 2.48 10.05 -12.58
CA ALA A 494 2.32 11.33 -11.88
C ALA A 494 2.68 11.23 -10.38
N GLY A 495 3.89 11.64 -10.00
CA GLY A 495 4.37 11.62 -8.60
C GLY A 495 3.69 12.62 -7.66
N TYR A 496 3.17 13.74 -8.18
CA TYR A 496 2.63 14.82 -7.34
C TYR A 496 1.37 14.41 -6.56
N LYS A 497 0.46 13.63 -7.17
CA LYS A 497 -0.74 13.12 -6.50
C LYS A 497 -0.38 12.21 -5.32
N GLY A 498 0.62 11.35 -5.49
CA GLY A 498 1.15 10.52 -4.40
C GLY A 498 1.73 11.36 -3.26
N LYS A 499 2.51 12.41 -3.57
CA LYS A 499 3.12 13.31 -2.58
C LYS A 499 2.09 14.09 -1.75
N THR A 500 1.07 14.62 -2.41
CA THR A 500 0.00 15.38 -1.74
C THR A 500 -0.83 14.45 -0.85
N ASN A 501 -1.23 13.28 -1.35
CA ASN A 501 -1.94 12.28 -0.58
C ASN A 501 -1.14 11.81 0.65
N PHE A 502 0.16 11.57 0.49
CA PHE A 502 1.07 11.19 1.58
C PHE A 502 1.07 12.21 2.74
N LEU A 503 0.95 13.51 2.43
CA LEU A 503 0.88 14.56 3.44
C LEU A 503 -0.52 14.68 4.08
N SER A 504 -1.60 14.61 3.29
CA SER A 504 -2.98 14.72 3.79
C SER A 504 -3.46 13.50 4.58
N PHE A 505 -2.77 12.37 4.45
CA PHE A 505 -3.07 11.12 5.12
C PHE A 505 -2.55 11.03 6.57
N PHE A 506 -1.87 12.07 7.06
CA PHE A 506 -1.28 12.10 8.40
C PHE A 506 -2.23 11.74 9.57
N PRO A 507 -3.53 12.10 9.59
CA PRO A 507 -4.39 11.81 10.74
C PRO A 507 -4.69 10.32 10.87
N VAL A 508 -4.87 9.64 9.74
CA VAL A 508 -5.15 8.20 9.69
C VAL A 508 -3.92 7.41 10.12
N ASN A 509 -2.75 7.75 9.57
CA ASN A 509 -1.47 7.15 9.99
C ASN A 509 -1.18 7.37 11.48
N LEU A 510 -1.44 8.57 12.01
CA LEU A 510 -1.24 8.85 13.43
C LEU A 510 -2.19 8.03 14.32
N ARG A 511 -3.46 7.90 13.92
CA ARG A 511 -4.44 7.06 14.63
C ARG A 511 -4.05 5.58 14.59
N ALA A 512 -3.57 5.11 13.45
CA ALA A 512 -3.09 3.74 13.29
C ALA A 512 -1.88 3.47 14.21
N LEU A 513 -0.89 4.36 14.18
CA LEU A 513 0.27 4.32 15.07
C LEU A 513 -0.15 4.31 16.55
N TRP A 514 -1.03 5.22 16.94
CA TRP A 514 -1.52 5.32 18.32
C TRP A 514 -2.28 4.07 18.78
N THR A 515 -3.02 3.43 17.87
CA THR A 515 -3.77 2.20 18.15
C THR A 515 -2.82 1.04 18.45
N VAL A 516 -1.81 0.84 17.60
CA VAL A 516 -0.78 -0.19 17.79
C VAL A 516 0.02 0.06 19.06
N LEU A 517 0.46 1.30 19.33
CA LEU A 517 1.21 1.64 20.53
C LEU A 517 0.44 1.39 21.83
N ARG A 518 -0.90 1.38 21.78
CA ARG A 518 -1.76 1.02 22.93
C ARG A 518 -1.96 -0.49 23.09
N GLY A 519 -1.33 -1.32 22.27
CA GLY A 519 -1.50 -2.77 22.28
C GLY A 519 -2.90 -3.23 21.87
N ARG A 520 -3.70 -2.37 21.22
CA ARG A 520 -5.02 -2.74 20.74
C ARG A 520 -4.86 -3.52 19.43
N LYS A 521 -5.38 -4.74 19.38
CA LYS A 521 -5.46 -5.51 18.14
C LYS A 521 -6.29 -4.72 17.13
N ILE A 522 -5.71 -4.51 15.95
CA ILE A 522 -6.43 -3.96 14.80
C ILE A 522 -7.36 -5.08 14.35
N SER A 523 -8.64 -4.95 14.68
CA SER A 523 -9.70 -5.86 14.23
C SER A 523 -10.81 -4.98 13.71
N PHE A 524 -11.12 -5.13 12.43
CA PHE A 524 -12.22 -4.41 11.79
C PHE A 524 -13.02 -5.42 10.98
N PRO A 525 -14.36 -5.26 10.94
CA PRO A 525 -15.20 -5.97 9.98
C PRO A 525 -14.69 -5.76 8.55
N THR A 526 -15.15 -6.61 7.64
CA THR A 526 -14.94 -6.48 6.20
C THR A 526 -15.20 -5.06 5.73
N THR A 527 -14.42 -4.63 4.75
CA THR A 527 -14.59 -3.29 4.19
C THR A 527 -15.85 -3.35 3.32
N PRO A 528 -16.85 -2.45 3.51
CA PRO A 528 -18.00 -2.41 2.64
C PRO A 528 -17.57 -2.29 1.17
N LYS A 529 -18.12 -3.13 0.31
CA LYS A 529 -17.96 -3.04 -1.15
C LYS A 529 -19.11 -2.28 -1.81
N GLU A 530 -20.17 -2.03 -1.04
CA GLU A 530 -21.28 -1.17 -1.44
C GLU A 530 -20.99 0.30 -1.20
N ARG A 531 -21.50 1.14 -2.10
CA ARG A 531 -21.36 2.60 -2.06
C ARG A 531 -22.10 3.16 -0.84
N GLN A 532 -21.37 3.89 0.00
CA GLN A 532 -21.98 4.72 1.05
C GLN A 532 -22.20 6.14 0.52
N THR A 533 -23.42 6.68 0.64
CA THR A 533 -23.72 8.07 0.28
C THR A 533 -23.92 8.92 1.53
N GLY A 534 -23.15 9.98 1.69
CA GLY A 534 -23.28 10.86 2.84
C GLY A 534 -22.27 12.01 2.87
N ASN A 535 -22.42 12.89 3.87
CA ASN A 535 -21.46 13.94 4.15
C ASN A 535 -20.33 13.40 5.04
N PHE A 536 -19.16 13.18 4.46
CA PHE A 536 -18.00 12.63 5.16
C PHE A 536 -17.13 13.70 5.85
N PHE A 537 -17.64 14.92 6.05
CA PHE A 537 -16.88 16.03 6.62
C PHE A 537 -16.17 15.69 7.94
N LYS A 538 -16.77 14.85 8.79
CA LYS A 538 -16.16 14.42 10.06
C LYS A 538 -14.79 13.76 9.87
N LEU A 539 -14.59 13.02 8.78
CA LEU A 539 -13.34 12.33 8.46
C LEU A 539 -12.21 13.30 8.06
N VAL A 540 -12.56 14.52 7.63
CA VAL A 540 -11.60 15.52 7.13
C VAL A 540 -11.47 16.75 8.03
N ILE A 541 -11.98 16.70 9.26
CA ILE A 541 -11.83 17.78 10.24
C ILE A 541 -10.36 18.15 10.46
N PRO A 542 -9.41 17.21 10.67
CA PRO A 542 -8.01 17.58 10.87
C PRO A 542 -7.39 18.33 9.69
N GLN A 543 -7.66 17.88 8.46
CA GLN A 543 -7.17 18.51 7.23
C GLN A 543 -7.79 19.90 7.05
N THR A 544 -9.09 20.02 7.32
CA THR A 544 -9.83 21.29 7.27
C THR A 544 -9.28 22.30 8.27
N LEU A 545 -8.98 21.87 9.50
CA LEU A 545 -8.37 22.72 10.52
C LEU A 545 -7.00 23.22 10.07
N VAL A 546 -6.13 22.32 9.58
CA VAL A 546 -4.80 22.70 9.08
C VAL A 546 -4.93 23.72 7.94
N PHE A 547 -5.88 23.53 7.02
CA PHE A 547 -6.10 24.45 5.91
C PHE A 547 -6.48 25.85 6.36
N PHE A 548 -7.51 25.98 7.21
CA PHE A 548 -8.00 27.29 7.64
C PHE A 548 -7.05 28.00 8.60
N VAL A 549 -6.40 27.28 9.51
CA VAL A 549 -5.35 27.85 10.37
C VAL A 549 -4.17 28.33 9.53
N SER A 550 -3.78 27.56 8.50
CA SER A 550 -2.73 27.96 7.57
C SER A 550 -3.09 29.23 6.79
N LEU A 551 -4.32 29.31 6.28
CA LEU A 551 -4.81 30.49 5.57
C LEU A 551 -4.84 31.73 6.48
N PHE A 552 -5.34 31.57 7.71
CA PHE A 552 -5.33 32.63 8.70
C PHE A 552 -3.91 33.10 9.02
N ALA A 553 -2.99 32.19 9.31
CA ALA A 553 -1.60 32.49 9.62
C ALA A 553 -0.89 33.23 8.47
N LEU A 554 -1.12 32.78 7.22
CA LEU A 554 -0.59 33.44 6.03
C LEU A 554 -1.05 34.89 5.93
N ILE A 555 -2.37 35.12 6.02
CA ILE A 555 -2.94 36.48 5.93
C ILE A 555 -2.42 37.33 7.09
N PHE A 556 -2.41 36.79 8.30
CA PHE A 556 -1.95 37.47 9.50
C PHE A 556 -0.49 37.95 9.37
N ALA A 557 0.43 37.08 8.94
CA ALA A 557 1.84 37.43 8.80
C ALA A 557 2.08 38.50 7.71
N TRP A 558 1.42 38.38 6.55
CA TRP A 558 1.56 39.36 5.47
C TRP A 558 0.95 40.72 5.86
N VAL A 559 -0.20 40.74 6.54
CA VAL A 559 -0.78 42.00 7.04
C VAL A 559 0.13 42.62 8.11
N GLY A 560 0.60 41.83 9.07
CA GLY A 560 1.54 42.27 10.10
C GLY A 560 2.81 42.90 9.52
N TYR A 561 3.41 42.26 8.52
CA TYR A 561 4.58 42.78 7.81
C TYR A 561 4.31 44.09 7.05
N ASN A 562 3.21 44.18 6.30
CA ASN A 562 2.90 45.37 5.49
C ASN A 562 2.50 46.58 6.34
N THR A 563 1.86 46.34 7.48
CA THR A 563 1.38 47.40 8.38
C THR A 563 2.38 47.78 9.47
N GLY A 564 3.43 46.97 9.66
CA GLY A 564 4.37 47.11 10.76
C GLY A 564 3.75 46.87 12.15
N MET A 565 2.53 46.34 12.23
CA MET A 565 1.79 46.18 13.49
C MET A 565 2.28 44.99 14.31
N TRP A 566 2.85 43.96 13.68
CA TRP A 566 3.19 42.70 14.34
C TRP A 566 4.38 42.00 13.67
N GLY A 567 5.27 41.44 14.49
CA GLY A 567 6.35 40.54 14.08
C GLY A 567 7.52 41.20 13.35
N ASN A 568 8.74 40.79 13.66
CA ASN A 568 9.95 41.17 12.93
C ASN A 568 10.25 40.13 11.84
N TYR A 569 9.40 40.07 10.82
CA TYR A 569 9.57 39.11 9.73
C TYR A 569 10.71 39.51 8.79
N SER A 570 11.49 38.53 8.37
CA SER A 570 12.40 38.70 7.22
C SER A 570 11.65 38.45 5.93
N PHE A 571 11.92 39.25 4.89
CA PHE A 571 11.27 39.09 3.58
C PHE A 571 11.52 37.69 2.99
N GLY A 572 12.76 37.20 3.06
CA GLY A 572 13.09 35.85 2.61
C GLY A 572 12.33 34.76 3.36
N GLY A 573 12.23 34.88 4.69
CA GLY A 573 11.47 33.95 5.51
C GLY A 573 9.97 33.94 5.16
N LEU A 574 9.37 35.11 4.89
CA LEU A 574 7.98 35.21 4.43
C LEU A 574 7.76 34.49 3.11
N VAL A 575 8.61 34.75 2.10
CA VAL A 575 8.48 34.14 0.77
C VAL A 575 8.61 32.62 0.85
N LEU A 576 9.63 32.12 1.55
CA LEU A 576 9.87 30.69 1.69
C LEU A 576 8.72 29.98 2.42
N ASN A 577 8.28 30.52 3.55
CA ASN A 577 7.18 29.91 4.30
C ASN A 577 5.84 30.06 3.58
N THR A 578 5.66 31.10 2.76
CA THR A 578 4.49 31.24 1.87
C THR A 578 4.44 30.10 0.86
N PHE A 579 5.58 29.77 0.24
CA PHE A 579 5.66 28.62 -0.67
C PHE A 579 5.24 27.31 0.03
N TRP A 580 5.80 27.04 1.22
CA TRP A 580 5.51 25.80 1.96
C TRP A 580 4.07 25.74 2.48
N ILE A 581 3.52 26.86 2.97
CA ILE A 581 2.15 26.87 3.49
C ILE A 581 1.12 26.69 2.37
N ILE A 582 1.38 27.24 1.18
CA ILE A 582 0.53 27.04 0.00
C ILE A 582 0.61 25.57 -0.43
N ASN A 583 1.81 24.97 -0.45
CA ASN A 583 1.96 23.55 -0.73
C ASN A 583 1.20 22.67 0.28
N ASN A 584 1.24 23.00 1.57
CA ASN A 584 0.50 22.29 2.61
C ASN A 584 -1.02 22.44 2.42
N MET A 585 -1.50 23.65 2.11
CA MET A 585 -2.91 23.92 1.83
C MET A 585 -3.40 23.15 0.59
N MET A 586 -2.62 23.13 -0.49
CA MET A 586 -2.93 22.36 -1.70
C MET A 586 -3.05 20.86 -1.40
N ALA A 587 -2.17 20.31 -0.55
CA ALA A 587 -2.25 18.92 -0.14
C ALA A 587 -3.53 18.61 0.68
N MET A 588 -3.93 19.50 1.60
CA MET A 588 -5.18 19.31 2.38
C MET A 588 -6.43 19.42 1.50
N TRP A 589 -6.40 20.29 0.48
CA TRP A 589 -7.54 20.54 -0.40
C TRP A 589 -8.06 19.26 -1.08
N GLY A 590 -7.16 18.36 -1.51
CA GLY A 590 -7.56 17.10 -2.16
C GLY A 590 -8.51 16.28 -1.30
N MET A 591 -8.16 16.04 -0.03
CA MET A 591 -9.02 15.32 0.92
C MET A 591 -10.30 16.09 1.27
N MET A 592 -10.22 17.41 1.42
CA MET A 592 -11.40 18.24 1.69
C MET A 592 -12.41 18.16 0.53
N ALA A 593 -11.94 18.23 -0.71
CA ALA A 593 -12.77 18.06 -1.89
C ALA A 593 -13.35 16.64 -1.97
N ALA A 594 -12.55 15.63 -1.62
CA ALA A 594 -12.96 14.23 -1.59
C ALA A 594 -14.14 13.96 -0.64
N ALA A 595 -14.25 14.70 0.48
CA ALA A 595 -15.35 14.54 1.44
C ALA A 595 -16.73 14.96 0.90
N PHE A 596 -16.76 15.76 -0.17
CA PHE A 596 -17.98 16.20 -0.84
C PHE A 596 -18.12 15.64 -2.26
N TRP A 597 -17.15 14.83 -2.69
CA TRP A 597 -17.14 14.25 -4.01
C TRP A 597 -18.02 13.01 -4.04
N THR A 598 -18.76 12.85 -5.13
CA THR A 598 -19.55 11.66 -5.42
C THR A 598 -19.22 11.20 -6.83
N PRO A 599 -19.00 9.88 -7.05
CA PRO A 599 -18.85 9.35 -8.39
C PRO A 599 -20.14 9.58 -9.18
N PRO A 600 -20.04 9.84 -10.50
CA PRO A 600 -21.21 9.92 -11.38
C PRO A 600 -22.04 8.63 -11.28
N SER A 601 -23.29 8.74 -10.83
CA SER A 601 -24.27 7.64 -10.81
C SER A 601 -25.05 7.56 -12.12
N THR A 602 -25.57 6.38 -12.42
CA THR A 602 -26.72 6.24 -13.34
C THR A 602 -28.03 6.48 -12.60
N ASP A 603 -29.11 6.85 -13.30
CA ASP A 603 -30.40 7.28 -12.71
C ASP A 603 -31.05 6.25 -11.74
N GLU A 604 -30.64 4.97 -11.78
CA GLU A 604 -31.11 3.91 -10.87
C GLU A 604 -30.32 3.83 -9.55
N ASP A 605 -29.06 4.28 -9.53
CA ASP A 605 -28.20 4.27 -8.32
C ASP A 605 -28.67 5.30 -7.28
N GLU A 606 -29.39 6.35 -7.72
CA GLU A 606 -29.94 7.38 -6.83
C GLU A 606 -31.13 6.88 -5.98
N GLN A 607 -31.82 5.81 -6.40
CA GLN A 607 -32.97 5.26 -5.66
C GLN A 607 -32.57 4.25 -4.58
N ALA A 608 -31.46 3.51 -4.75
CA ALA A 608 -30.97 2.56 -3.75
C ALA A 608 -30.23 3.25 -2.58
N ALA A 609 -29.69 4.44 -2.79
CA ALA A 609 -28.88 5.19 -1.84
C ALA A 609 -29.67 5.88 -0.71
N ALA A 610 -31.01 5.91 -0.79
CA ALA A 610 -31.84 6.70 0.12
C ALA A 610 -32.02 6.09 1.53
N ASP A 611 -31.68 4.81 1.75
CA ASP A 611 -32.02 4.07 2.98
C ASP A 611 -30.82 3.52 3.78
N VAL A 612 -29.58 3.95 3.51
CA VAL A 612 -28.39 3.42 4.23
C VAL A 612 -27.92 4.36 5.34
N GLU A 613 -28.06 3.92 6.59
CA GLU A 613 -27.62 4.62 7.80
C GLU A 613 -26.07 4.64 7.89
N GLU A 614 -25.46 5.77 8.27
CA GLU A 614 -23.99 5.95 8.44
C GLU A 614 -23.45 4.87 9.40
N LEU A 615 -22.84 3.81 8.87
CA LEU A 615 -22.22 2.76 9.68
C LEU A 615 -21.08 3.39 10.49
N LYS A 616 -21.24 3.41 11.82
CA LYS A 616 -20.22 3.92 12.75
C LYS A 616 -19.06 2.94 12.88
N TYR A 617 -18.23 2.86 11.84
CA TYR A 617 -16.89 2.29 11.99
C TYR A 617 -16.09 3.32 12.76
N GLY A 618 -15.69 3.01 14.00
CA GLY A 618 -14.94 3.88 14.90
C GLY A 618 -13.59 4.32 14.34
N VAL A 619 -13.63 5.15 13.30
CA VAL A 619 -12.60 5.91 12.57
C VAL A 619 -12.75 7.39 12.92
#